data_AF-A0A812WS53-F1
#
_entry.id   AF-A0A812WS53-F1
#
_cell.length_a   1.000
_cell.length_b   1.000
_cell.length_c   1.000
_cell.angle_alpha   90.00
_cell.angle_beta   90.00
_cell.angle_gamma   90.00
#
_symmetry.space_group_name_H-M   'P 1'
#
loop_
_entity.id
_entity.type
_entity.pdbx_description
1 polymer ?
#
loop_
_entity_poly.entity_id
_entity_poly.type
_entity_poly.pdbx_seq_one_letter_code
_entity_poly.pdbx_strand_id
1 'polypeptide(L)'
;MFCALTWVLLPVAVAAISDPGWEAFKQKFQKSYSNTDEESARYQLFKATQERVDRLNKLNGEPAFGITWMADRHEQEKYKRGFRMPKDFEPVAPVRNFSDATAKAVDWRLT
;
A
#
# COMPACT_ATOMS: atom_id res chain seq x y z
N MET A 1 -13.19 -26.51 -55.05
CA MET A 1 -13.93 -25.54 -54.23
C MET A 1 -13.35 -25.63 -52.82
N PHE A 2 -12.39 -24.77 -52.47
CA PHE A 2 -11.77 -24.72 -51.15
C PHE A 2 -11.99 -23.33 -50.58
N CYS A 3 -12.71 -23.24 -49.47
CA CYS A 3 -13.09 -22.00 -48.79
C CYS A 3 -11.96 -21.64 -47.81
N ALA A 4 -11.20 -20.59 -48.09
CA ALA A 4 -10.16 -20.10 -47.21
C ALA A 4 -10.81 -19.40 -45.99
N LEU A 5 -10.74 -20.05 -44.82
CA LEU A 5 -11.01 -19.42 -43.54
C LEU A 5 -9.80 -18.54 -43.19
N THR A 6 -9.89 -17.26 -43.54
CA THR A 6 -8.94 -16.24 -43.09
C THR A 6 -9.20 -15.94 -41.61
N TRP A 7 -8.28 -16.39 -40.76
CA TRP A 7 -8.24 -16.04 -39.35
C TRP A 7 -7.89 -14.56 -39.24
N VAL A 8 -8.90 -13.71 -39.02
CA VAL A 8 -8.67 -12.29 -38.71
C VAL A 8 -8.07 -12.21 -37.30
N LEU A 9 -6.77 -11.96 -37.22
CA LEU A 9 -6.11 -11.52 -36.00
C LEU A 9 -6.60 -10.10 -35.67
N LEU A 10 -7.64 -10.02 -34.86
CA LEU A 10 -8.06 -8.78 -34.22
C LEU A 10 -7.01 -8.42 -33.14
N PRO A 11 -6.38 -7.24 -33.21
CA PRO A 11 -5.51 -6.79 -32.12
C PRO A 11 -6.39 -6.57 -30.89
N VAL A 12 -6.07 -7.28 -29.81
CA VAL A 12 -6.66 -7.03 -28.49
C VAL A 12 -6.13 -5.67 -28.03
N ALA A 13 -6.92 -4.62 -28.25
CA ALA A 13 -6.65 -3.33 -27.64
C ALA A 13 -6.83 -3.48 -26.13
N VAL A 14 -5.73 -3.49 -25.38
CA VAL A 14 -5.78 -3.48 -23.92
C VAL A 14 -6.36 -2.14 -23.50
N ALA A 15 -7.58 -2.15 -22.96
CA ALA A 15 -8.27 -0.94 -22.54
C ALA A 15 -7.48 -0.25 -21.42
N ALA A 16 -7.16 1.03 -21.61
CA ALA A 16 -6.54 1.85 -20.58
C ALA A 16 -7.49 1.98 -19.37
N ILE A 17 -6.94 1.88 -18.16
CA ILE A 17 -7.71 2.05 -16.92
C ILE A 17 -8.11 3.52 -16.80
N SER A 18 -9.41 3.80 -16.86
CA SER A 18 -9.98 5.15 -16.72
C SER A 18 -10.59 5.33 -15.32
N ASP A 19 -9.73 5.43 -14.30
CA ASP A 19 -10.13 5.75 -12.92
C ASP A 19 -9.38 7.01 -12.44
N PRO A 20 -10.08 8.14 -12.22
CA PRO A 20 -9.46 9.37 -11.71
C PRO A 20 -8.75 9.20 -10.36
N GLY A 21 -9.27 8.34 -9.47
CA GLY A 21 -8.66 8.05 -8.18
C GLY A 21 -7.35 7.26 -8.32
N TRP A 22 -7.30 6.36 -9.28
CA TRP A 22 -6.07 5.64 -9.64
C TRP A 22 -5.01 6.57 -10.23
N GLU A 23 -5.39 7.44 -11.16
CA GLU A 23 -4.46 8.42 -11.75
C GLU A 23 -3.93 9.41 -10.70
N ALA A 24 -4.80 9.91 -9.82
CA ALA A 24 -4.40 10.77 -8.71
C ALA A 24 -3.46 10.05 -7.73
N PHE A 25 -3.70 8.77 -7.45
CA PHE A 25 -2.82 7.94 -6.63
C PHE A 25 -1.43 7.79 -7.28
N LYS A 26 -1.40 7.42 -8.57
CA LYS A 26 -0.15 7.28 -9.32
C LYS A 26 0.64 8.59 -9.35
N GLN A 27 -0.05 9.71 -9.59
CA GLN A 27 0.58 11.04 -9.61
C GLN A 27 1.13 11.42 -8.23
N LYS A 28 0.32 11.28 -7.17
CA LYS A 28 0.69 11.65 -5.79
C LYS A 28 1.91 10.89 -5.29
N PHE A 29 2.01 9.61 -5.61
CA PHE A 29 3.09 8.74 -5.14
C PHE A 29 4.11 8.37 -6.21
N GLN A 30 4.09 9.07 -7.35
CA GLN A 30 5.02 8.92 -8.47
C GLN A 30 5.17 7.46 -8.91
N LYS A 31 4.05 6.77 -9.09
CA LYS A 31 4.03 5.36 -9.48
C LYS A 31 4.22 5.20 -10.98
N SER A 32 5.03 4.23 -11.35
CA SER A 32 5.19 3.73 -12.71
C SER A 32 5.21 2.20 -12.66
N TYR A 33 4.67 1.58 -13.70
CA TYR A 33 4.58 0.12 -13.83
C TYR A 33 5.21 -0.30 -15.15
N SER A 34 5.82 -1.48 -15.17
CA SER A 34 6.67 -1.91 -16.27
C SER A 34 5.87 -2.28 -17.52
N ASN A 35 4.64 -2.77 -17.32
CA ASN A 35 3.72 -3.17 -18.38
C ASN A 35 2.27 -3.08 -17.90
N THR A 36 1.33 -3.24 -18.84
CA THR A 36 -0.10 -3.10 -18.58
C THR A 36 -0.66 -4.21 -17.68
N ASP A 37 -0.09 -5.42 -17.74
CA ASP A 37 -0.52 -6.53 -16.86
C ASP A 37 -0.18 -6.24 -15.40
N GLU A 38 1.03 -5.72 -15.16
CA GLU A 38 1.46 -5.24 -13.84
C GLU A 38 0.54 -4.11 -13.37
N GLU A 39 0.29 -3.10 -14.20
CA GLU A 39 -0.60 -2.00 -13.83
C GLU A 39 -2.01 -2.48 -13.48
N SER A 40 -2.56 -3.42 -14.25
CA SER A 40 -3.86 -4.03 -13.98
C SER A 40 -3.87 -4.77 -12.63
N ALA A 41 -2.84 -5.57 -12.35
CA ALA A 41 -2.72 -6.27 -11.08
C ALA A 41 -2.60 -5.30 -9.89
N ARG A 42 -1.82 -4.22 -10.06
CA ARG A 42 -1.63 -3.16 -9.05
C ARG A 42 -2.92 -2.39 -8.78
N TYR A 43 -3.68 -2.12 -9.84
CA TYR A 43 -4.99 -1.47 -9.74
C TYR A 43 -6.00 -2.31 -8.95
N GLN A 44 -6.01 -3.65 -9.11
CA GLN A 44 -6.88 -4.51 -8.29
C GLN A 44 -6.51 -4.45 -6.81
N LEU A 45 -5.21 -4.40 -6.48
CA LEU A 45 -4.74 -4.27 -5.09
C LEU A 45 -5.13 -2.91 -4.48
N PHE A 46 -5.05 -1.86 -5.28
CA PHE A 46 -5.48 -0.52 -4.89
C PHE A 46 -6.97 -0.48 -4.53
N LYS A 47 -7.84 -1.02 -5.39
CA LYS A 47 -9.28 -1.12 -5.10
C LYS A 47 -9.57 -1.95 -3.84
N ALA A 48 -8.93 -3.10 -3.69
CA ALA A 48 -9.06 -3.92 -2.49
C ALA A 48 -8.62 -3.16 -1.22
N THR A 49 -7.62 -2.28 -1.34
CA THR A 49 -7.21 -1.40 -0.24
C THR A 49 -8.24 -0.31 0.04
N GLN A 50 -8.86 0.30 -0.98
CA GLN A 50 -9.95 1.27 -0.80
C GLN A 50 -11.13 0.64 -0.03
N GLU A 51 -11.60 -0.53 -0.46
CA GLU A 51 -12.67 -1.25 0.22
C GLU A 51 -12.33 -1.57 1.68
N ARG A 52 -11.08 -1.96 1.93
CA ARG A 52 -10.58 -2.23 3.29
C ARG A 52 -10.54 -0.97 4.14
N VAL A 53 -10.09 0.15 3.60
CA VAL A 53 -10.06 1.45 4.31
C VAL A 53 -11.47 1.88 4.67
N ASP A 54 -12.41 1.81 3.73
CA ASP A 54 -13.81 2.17 3.96
C ASP A 54 -14.44 1.31 5.06
N ARG A 55 -14.21 -0.01 5.01
CA ARG A 55 -14.67 -0.94 6.05
C ARG A 55 -14.10 -0.58 7.42
N LEU A 56 -12.80 -0.31 7.51
CA LEU A 56 -12.15 -0.01 8.79
C LEU A 56 -12.59 1.34 9.35
N ASN A 57 -12.78 2.35 8.51
CA ASN A 57 -13.30 3.66 8.93
C ASN A 57 -14.74 3.56 9.43
N LYS A 58 -15.58 2.75 8.78
CA LYS A 58 -16.95 2.47 9.27
C LYS A 58 -16.94 1.81 10.65
N LEU A 59 -16.01 0.86 10.88
CA LEU A 59 -15.86 0.20 12.19
C LEU A 59 -15.32 1.16 13.26
N ASN A 60 -14.43 2.08 12.88
CA ASN A 60 -13.84 3.04 13.80
C ASN A 60 -14.82 4.18 14.18
N GLY A 61 -15.81 4.46 13.34
CA GLY A 61 -16.77 5.57 13.53
C GLY A 61 -16.25 6.94 13.09
N GLU A 62 -14.98 7.03 12.69
CA GLU A 62 -14.31 8.22 12.18
C GLU A 62 -13.22 7.83 11.18
N PRO A 63 -12.78 8.74 10.28
CA PRO A 63 -11.82 8.44 9.22
C PRO A 63 -10.37 8.33 9.75
N ALA A 64 -10.04 7.23 10.42
CA ALA A 64 -8.70 6.96 10.94
C ALA A 64 -7.73 6.34 9.91
N PHE A 65 -8.27 5.67 8.89
CA PHE A 65 -7.51 4.98 7.86
C PHE A 65 -7.61 5.73 6.53
N GLY A 66 -6.50 5.75 5.78
CA GLY A 66 -6.42 6.40 4.48
C GLY A 66 -5.53 5.65 3.49
N ILE A 67 -5.65 6.02 2.22
CA ILE A 67 -4.79 5.51 1.16
C ILE A 67 -3.37 6.07 1.32
N THR A 68 -2.41 5.17 1.50
CA THR A 68 -0.98 5.48 1.57
C THR A 68 -0.26 4.98 0.32
N TRP A 69 1.00 5.35 0.16
CA TRP A 69 1.87 4.92 -0.94
C TRP A 69 2.04 3.39 -1.06
N MET A 70 1.59 2.61 -0.07
CA MET A 70 1.64 1.14 -0.06
C MET A 70 0.35 0.47 -0.56
N ALA A 71 -0.66 1.22 -0.99
CA ALA A 71 -1.99 0.69 -1.30
C ALA A 71 -2.03 -0.31 -2.47
N ASP A 72 -1.02 -0.31 -3.33
CA ASP A 72 -0.87 -1.14 -4.53
C ASP A 72 0.15 -2.30 -4.35
N ARG A 73 0.63 -2.56 -3.13
CA ARG A 73 1.69 -3.54 -2.88
C ARG A 73 1.19 -4.97 -2.76
N HIS A 74 1.93 -5.91 -3.34
CA HIS A 74 1.76 -7.33 -3.08
C HIS A 74 2.15 -7.68 -1.64
N GLU A 75 1.64 -8.79 -1.13
CA GLU A 75 1.86 -9.21 0.26
C GLU A 75 3.34 -9.38 0.61
N GLN A 76 4.12 -9.95 -0.32
CA GLN A 76 5.55 -10.18 -0.18
C GLN A 76 6.38 -8.88 -0.13
N GLU A 77 5.81 -7.75 -0.55
CA GLU A 77 6.48 -6.45 -0.62
C GLU A 77 6.25 -5.58 0.62
N LYS A 78 5.24 -5.89 1.43
CA LYS A 78 4.77 -5.04 2.54
C LYS A 78 5.65 -5.15 3.78
N TYR A 79 6.27 -6.31 4.03
CA TYR A 79 6.82 -6.64 5.35
C TYR A 79 8.32 -6.93 5.38
N LYS A 80 9.10 -6.37 4.45
CA LYS A 80 10.57 -6.39 4.57
C LYS A 80 11.00 -5.50 5.76
N ARG A 81 10.95 -6.05 6.97
CA ARG A 81 11.37 -5.36 8.21
C ARG A 81 12.89 -5.42 8.32
N GLY A 82 13.50 -4.30 8.67
CA GLY A 82 14.95 -4.20 8.90
C GLY A 82 15.37 -4.79 10.26
N PHE A 83 14.49 -4.75 11.26
CA PHE A 83 14.79 -5.25 12.59
C PHE A 83 14.93 -6.78 12.59
N ARG A 84 16.10 -7.26 13.01
CA ARG A 84 16.39 -8.67 13.31
C ARG A 84 16.87 -8.74 14.74
N MET A 85 16.11 -9.41 15.60
CA MET A 85 16.50 -9.63 17.00
C MET A 85 17.65 -10.66 17.02
N PRO A 86 18.81 -10.33 17.62
CA PRO A 86 19.85 -11.31 17.89
C PRO A 86 19.33 -12.39 18.86
N LYS A 87 19.83 -13.63 18.73
CA LYS A 87 19.41 -14.73 19.61
C LYS A 87 19.76 -14.47 21.08
N ASP A 88 20.92 -13.87 21.31
CA ASP A 88 21.50 -13.65 22.63
C ASP A 88 21.41 -12.17 23.04
N PHE A 89 20.36 -11.45 22.60
CA PHE A 89 20.17 -10.07 22.99
C PHE A 89 19.69 -10.00 24.45
N GLU A 90 20.58 -9.56 25.34
CA GLU A 90 20.23 -9.21 26.72
C GLU A 90 20.30 -7.68 26.90
N PRO A 91 19.20 -7.03 27.32
CA PRO A 91 19.21 -5.60 27.61
C PRO A 91 20.01 -5.35 28.90
N VAL A 92 21.24 -4.84 28.77
CA VAL A 92 22.14 -4.53 29.90
C VAL A 92 21.84 -3.20 30.59
N ALA A 93 21.09 -2.31 29.93
CA ALA A 93 20.84 -0.97 30.44
C ALA A 93 19.85 -1.01 31.62
N PRO A 94 20.21 -0.46 32.80
CA PRO A 94 19.28 -0.38 33.91
C PRO A 94 18.14 0.58 33.57
N VAL A 95 16.90 0.11 33.69
CA VAL A 95 15.71 0.96 33.59
C VAL A 95 15.62 1.81 34.84
N ARG A 96 15.81 3.12 34.71
CA ARG A 96 15.64 4.07 35.81
C ARG A 96 14.17 4.47 35.93
N ASN A 97 13.61 4.31 37.12
CA ASN A 97 12.27 4.80 37.44
C ASN A 97 12.37 6.24 37.95
N PHE A 98 11.92 7.19 37.15
CA PHE A 98 11.79 8.59 37.58
C PHE A 98 10.36 8.80 38.07
N SER A 99 10.15 8.77 39.39
CA SER A 99 8.83 8.97 40.02
C SER A 99 8.28 10.38 39.84
N ASP A 100 9.13 11.34 39.44
CA ASP A 100 8.83 12.77 39.47
C ASP A 100 8.44 13.32 38.09
N ALA A 101 8.18 12.44 37.12
CA ALA A 101 7.73 12.85 35.80
C ALA A 101 6.30 13.44 35.88
N THR A 102 6.19 14.77 35.77
CA THR A 102 4.95 15.53 35.93
C THR A 102 4.28 15.93 34.61
N ALA A 103 4.93 15.69 33.47
CA ALA A 103 4.40 16.08 32.18
C ALA A 103 3.17 15.26 31.81
N LYS A 104 2.06 15.95 31.50
CA LYS A 104 0.80 15.31 31.05
C LYS A 104 0.91 14.70 29.65
N ALA A 105 1.80 15.23 28.82
CA ALA A 105 2.14 14.73 27.50
C ALA A 105 3.56 15.20 27.15
N VAL A 106 4.29 14.39 26.39
CA VAL A 106 5.64 14.73 25.90
C VAL A 106 5.67 14.54 24.39
N ASP A 107 5.93 15.62 23.66
CA ASP A 107 6.19 15.61 22.21
C ASP A 107 7.53 16.28 21.93
N TRP A 108 8.55 15.46 21.65
CA TRP A 108 9.92 15.90 21.37
C TRP A 108 10.07 16.64 20.03
N ARG A 109 9.02 16.71 19.21
CA ARG A 109 9.04 17.48 17.95
C ARG A 109 8.87 18.99 18.18
N LEU A 110 8.45 19.37 19.38
CA LEU A 110 8.14 20.75 19.76
C LEU A 110 9.24 21.39 20.61
N THR A 111 10.37 20.69 20.82
CA THR A 111 11.57 21.23 21.46
C THR A 111 12.48 21.88 20.43
#